data_AF-A0A8S1C858-F1
#
_entry.id   AF-A0A8S1C858-F1
#
_cell.length_a   1.000
_cell.length_b   1.000
_cell.length_c   1.000
_cell.angle_alpha   90.00
_cell.angle_beta   90.00
_cell.angle_gamma   90.00
#
_symmetry.space_group_name_H-M   'P 1'
#
loop_
_entity.id
_entity.type
_entity.pdbx_description
1 polymer ?
#
loop_
_entity_poly.entity_id
_entity_poly.type
_entity_poly.pdbx_seq_one_letter_code
_entity_poly.pdbx_strand_id
1 'polypeptide(L)'
;MEDSEPEENPILNETETRLAISVLTECIIKLEIIGNTLPTPVVPAEDRGYQSLKERFGKETPNKSAARIKVKNPNMVKLQRERALLEHILKGSLLELKETRTFNFLNDKVIQYTQEHKEERKLLTELAEYGLTAPGLKRELASSKLRTQEELSQNLQKLAVLQDKVAKVKNDTKVQLAFLANWEEARSDQVCLALQREEKILEEQLDIVNEETSNELRVHTELQIALEKAINKIENMKADWDAKYLKDVEDKNEQLRREKEKREQNLSELKHLAEVYVEHKKELREWQQFCHERQVALEKLRYENAMATIVQAWWRGTMVRRGLGAFKKKKSPPKGAKKK
;
A
#
# COMPACT_ATOMS: atom_id res chain seq x y z
N MET A 1 -9.62 -88.53 29.74
CA MET A 1 -10.60 -89.47 29.20
C MET A 1 -9.92 -90.81 29.14
N GLU A 2 -9.98 -91.52 30.24
CA GLU A 2 -9.87 -92.97 30.36
C GLU A 2 -10.73 -93.25 31.58
N ASP A 3 -12.04 -93.24 31.34
CA ASP A 3 -13.04 -93.66 32.31
C ASP A 3 -12.97 -95.19 32.34
N SER A 4 -12.22 -95.72 33.30
CA SER A 4 -12.26 -97.14 33.62
C SER A 4 -13.46 -97.36 34.53
N GLU A 5 -14.47 -98.02 33.99
CA GLU A 5 -15.66 -98.50 34.69
C GLU A 5 -15.29 -99.27 35.98
N PRO A 6 -16.14 -99.25 37.02
CA PRO A 6 -15.88 -100.02 38.22
C PRO A 6 -16.02 -101.50 37.90
N GLU A 7 -14.89 -102.20 37.79
CA GLU A 7 -14.88 -103.67 37.76
C GLU A 7 -15.59 -104.16 39.04
N GLU A 8 -16.78 -104.75 38.88
CA GLU A 8 -17.45 -105.47 39.95
C GLU A 8 -16.49 -106.57 40.43
N ASN A 9 -16.06 -106.45 41.69
CA ASN A 9 -15.09 -107.38 42.25
C ASN A 9 -15.64 -108.81 42.19
N PRO A 10 -14.90 -109.76 41.60
CA PRO A 10 -15.36 -111.13 41.45
C PRO A 10 -15.60 -111.74 42.82
N ILE A 11 -16.79 -112.34 43.02
CA ILE A 11 -17.11 -113.14 44.20
C ILE A 11 -16.15 -114.34 44.19
N LEU A 12 -15.28 -114.44 45.19
CA LEU A 12 -14.26 -115.50 45.21
C LEU A 12 -14.92 -116.88 45.36
N ASN A 13 -14.36 -117.89 44.68
CA ASN A 13 -14.76 -119.28 44.87
C ASN A 13 -14.50 -119.71 46.33
N GLU A 14 -15.23 -120.70 46.83
CA GLU A 14 -15.15 -121.09 48.25
C GLU A 14 -13.75 -121.58 48.67
N THR A 15 -13.02 -122.23 47.76
CA THR A 15 -11.62 -122.65 47.95
C THR A 15 -10.66 -121.47 47.99
N GLU A 16 -10.85 -120.50 47.11
CA GLU A 16 -10.06 -119.28 47.01
C GLU A 16 -10.29 -118.37 48.22
N THR A 17 -11.53 -118.30 48.72
CA THR A 17 -11.90 -117.56 49.93
C THR A 17 -11.20 -118.14 51.16
N ARG A 18 -11.18 -119.48 51.31
CA ARG A 18 -10.48 -120.14 52.44
C ARG A 18 -8.97 -119.93 52.38
N LEU A 19 -8.37 -119.99 51.19
CA LEU A 19 -6.95 -119.69 51.00
C LEU A 19 -6.64 -118.23 51.31
N ALA A 20 -7.44 -117.28 50.80
CA ALA A 20 -7.29 -115.86 51.08
C ALA A 20 -7.43 -115.54 52.57
N ILE A 21 -8.39 -116.16 53.27
CA ILE A 21 -8.54 -116.01 54.73
C ILE A 21 -7.29 -116.55 55.44
N SER A 22 -6.77 -117.72 55.06
CA SER A 22 -5.54 -118.27 55.66
C SER A 22 -4.36 -117.31 55.49
N VAL A 23 -4.13 -116.82 54.28
CA VAL A 23 -3.03 -115.90 53.98
C VAL A 23 -3.20 -114.56 54.71
N LEU A 24 -4.42 -113.99 54.72
CA LEU A 24 -4.69 -112.74 55.42
C LEU A 24 -4.56 -112.89 56.94
N THR A 25 -5.00 -114.02 57.51
CA THR A 25 -4.79 -114.30 58.94
C THR A 25 -3.30 -114.37 59.27
N GLU A 26 -2.50 -115.03 58.43
CA GLU A 26 -1.06 -115.12 58.62
C GLU A 26 -0.38 -113.74 58.47
N CYS A 27 -0.81 -112.93 57.50
CA CYS A 27 -0.33 -111.57 57.31
C CYS A 27 -0.69 -110.66 58.50
N ILE A 28 -1.90 -110.76 59.04
CA ILE A 28 -2.34 -110.00 60.21
C ILE A 28 -1.55 -110.43 61.44
N ILE A 29 -1.35 -111.73 61.66
CA ILE A 29 -0.53 -112.25 62.78
C ILE A 29 0.92 -111.76 62.65
N LYS A 30 1.50 -111.81 61.45
CA LYS A 30 2.85 -111.28 61.19
C LYS A 30 2.93 -109.77 61.44
N LEU A 31 1.95 -109.01 60.99
CA LEU A 31 1.87 -107.57 61.27
C LEU A 31 1.73 -107.32 62.76
N GLU A 32 0.88 -108.08 63.47
CA GLU A 32 0.67 -108.01 64.92
C GLU A 32 1.97 -108.27 65.70
N ILE A 33 2.74 -109.29 65.29
CA ILE A 33 4.09 -109.57 65.83
C ILE A 33 5.03 -108.39 65.59
N ILE A 34 5.09 -107.87 64.36
CA ILE A 34 6.04 -106.81 63.97
C ILE A 34 5.89 -105.57 64.86
N GLY A 35 4.69 -105.08 65.15
CA GLY A 35 4.56 -103.90 66.01
C GLY A 35 4.41 -104.15 67.49
N ASN A 36 4.32 -105.40 67.93
CA ASN A 36 4.64 -105.77 69.32
C ASN A 36 6.16 -105.81 69.56
N THR A 37 6.97 -106.03 68.53
CA THR A 37 8.44 -105.96 68.60
C THR A 37 9.02 -104.55 68.43
N LEU A 38 8.20 -103.56 68.07
CA LEU A 38 8.63 -102.18 67.85
C LEU A 38 8.50 -101.35 69.16
N PRO A 39 9.53 -100.57 69.56
CA PRO A 39 9.56 -99.85 70.85
C PRO A 39 8.66 -98.59 70.92
N THR A 40 7.70 -98.42 70.01
CA THR A 40 6.82 -97.25 69.91
C THR A 40 5.36 -97.62 70.18
N PRO A 41 4.61 -96.83 70.96
CA PRO A 41 3.23 -97.15 71.32
C PRO A 41 2.35 -97.32 70.08
N VAL A 42 1.47 -98.32 70.13
CA VAL A 42 0.49 -98.61 69.06
C VAL A 42 -0.43 -97.40 68.92
N VAL A 43 -0.37 -96.72 67.78
CA VAL A 43 -1.27 -95.62 67.44
C VAL A 43 -2.52 -96.23 66.80
N PRO A 44 -3.74 -95.91 67.27
CA PRO A 44 -4.97 -96.38 66.64
C PRO A 44 -4.99 -95.98 65.16
N ALA A 45 -5.40 -96.90 64.29
CA ALA A 45 -5.61 -96.59 62.89
C ALA A 45 -6.76 -95.57 62.78
N GLU A 46 -6.46 -94.37 62.32
CA GLU A 46 -7.49 -93.42 61.91
C GLU A 46 -7.94 -93.81 60.50
N ASP A 47 -9.11 -94.40 60.39
CA ASP A 47 -9.72 -94.72 59.11
C ASP A 47 -10.22 -93.43 58.44
N ARG A 48 -9.32 -92.72 57.77
CA ARG A 48 -9.66 -91.55 56.97
C ARG A 48 -10.09 -92.05 55.59
N GLY A 49 -11.31 -91.70 55.17
CA GLY A 49 -11.73 -91.82 53.77
C GLY A 49 -10.92 -90.89 52.86
N TYR A 50 -11.17 -90.96 51.55
CA TYR A 50 -10.54 -90.07 50.57
C TYR A 50 -10.66 -88.60 50.99
N GLN A 51 -9.55 -87.87 50.91
CA GLN A 51 -9.52 -86.43 51.12
C GLN A 51 -8.97 -85.76 49.86
N SER A 52 -9.69 -84.78 49.33
CA SER A 52 -9.18 -84.01 48.19
C SER A 52 -7.90 -83.26 48.57
N LEU A 53 -7.04 -82.96 47.60
CA LEU A 53 -5.80 -82.21 47.85
C LEU A 53 -6.02 -80.85 48.54
N LYS A 54 -7.15 -80.20 48.25
CA LYS A 54 -7.57 -78.95 48.88
C LYS A 54 -7.94 -79.15 50.36
N GLU A 55 -8.40 -80.32 50.77
CA GLU A 55 -8.73 -80.63 52.16
C GLU A 55 -7.49 -81.05 52.96
N ARG A 56 -6.52 -81.73 52.32
CA ARG A 56 -5.25 -82.14 52.95
C ARG A 56 -4.30 -80.99 53.20
N PHE A 57 -4.21 -80.05 52.26
CA PHE A 57 -3.22 -78.97 52.31
C PHE A 57 -3.83 -77.56 52.33
N GLY A 58 -5.15 -77.42 52.13
CA GLY A 58 -5.81 -76.10 52.10
C GLY A 58 -6.19 -75.52 53.46
N LYS A 59 -5.95 -76.23 54.58
CA LYS A 59 -6.11 -75.71 55.95
C LYS A 59 -4.76 -75.55 56.65
N GLU A 60 -3.92 -74.66 56.15
CA GLU A 60 -2.87 -74.06 56.96
C GLU A 60 -3.17 -72.56 57.14
N THR A 61 -3.85 -72.22 58.24
CA THR A 61 -3.62 -70.94 58.90
C THR A 61 -2.27 -71.03 59.61
N PRO A 62 -1.33 -70.10 59.40
CA PRO A 62 -0.06 -70.11 60.12
C PRO A 62 -0.28 -69.55 61.53
N ASN A 63 -0.71 -70.40 62.47
CA ASN A 63 -0.70 -70.06 63.88
C ASN A 63 0.11 -71.09 64.68
N LYS A 64 1.33 -70.66 64.98
CA LYS A 64 2.21 -70.94 66.12
C LYS A 64 2.08 -72.26 66.90
N SER A 65 3.27 -72.76 67.26
CA SER A 65 3.52 -73.55 68.48
C SER A 65 2.71 -74.83 68.65
N ALA A 66 3.02 -75.84 67.85
CA ALA A 66 2.94 -77.22 68.32
C ALA A 66 4.34 -77.62 68.78
N ALA A 67 4.50 -77.81 70.09
CA ALA A 67 5.69 -78.36 70.69
C ALA A 67 6.12 -79.59 69.87
N ARG A 68 7.27 -79.48 69.20
CA ARG A 68 7.89 -80.57 68.48
C ARG A 68 8.30 -81.58 69.55
N ILE A 69 7.39 -82.49 69.91
CA ILE A 69 7.75 -83.71 70.60
C ILE A 69 8.85 -84.29 69.73
N LYS A 70 10.09 -84.24 70.20
CA LYS A 70 11.22 -84.92 69.57
C LYS A 70 10.92 -86.40 69.68
N VAL A 71 10.13 -86.90 68.75
CA VAL A 71 10.00 -88.33 68.56
C VAL A 71 11.38 -88.80 68.12
N LYS A 72 11.99 -89.68 68.90
CA LYS A 72 13.36 -90.16 68.69
C LYS A 72 13.60 -90.75 67.29
N ASN A 73 12.55 -91.07 66.52
CA ASN A 73 12.63 -91.32 65.07
C ASN A 73 11.26 -91.03 64.38
N PRO A 74 11.14 -90.01 63.51
CA PRO A 74 9.88 -89.71 62.80
C PRO A 74 9.48 -90.81 61.80
N ASN A 75 10.48 -91.45 61.16
CA ASN A 75 10.26 -92.56 60.25
C ASN A 75 9.66 -93.78 60.97
N MET A 76 10.00 -93.99 62.26
CA MET A 76 9.46 -95.11 63.04
C MET A 76 7.99 -94.89 63.42
N VAL A 77 7.58 -93.64 63.67
CA VAL A 77 6.16 -93.31 63.91
C VAL A 77 5.35 -93.42 62.63
N LYS A 78 5.92 -93.00 61.49
CA LYS A 78 5.30 -93.18 60.18
C LYS A 78 5.11 -94.67 59.88
N LEU A 79 6.15 -95.48 60.09
CA LEU A 79 6.10 -96.94 59.93
C LEU A 79 5.06 -97.59 60.85
N GLN A 80 4.98 -97.17 62.12
CA GLN A 80 4.00 -97.71 63.07
C GLN A 80 2.56 -97.34 62.69
N ARG A 81 2.33 -96.15 62.13
CA ARG A 81 1.02 -95.72 61.60
C ARG A 81 0.66 -96.46 60.33
N GLU A 82 1.59 -96.60 59.38
CA GLU A 82 1.37 -97.35 58.14
C GLU A 82 1.10 -98.83 58.42
N ARG A 83 1.83 -99.42 59.38
CA ARG A 83 1.56 -100.76 59.88
C ARG A 83 0.15 -100.87 60.50
N ALA A 84 -0.23 -99.95 61.39
CA ALA A 84 -1.54 -99.98 62.04
C ALA A 84 -2.69 -99.79 61.02
N LEU A 85 -2.49 -98.94 60.01
CA LEU A 85 -3.41 -98.78 58.89
C LEU A 85 -3.51 -100.04 58.03
N LEU A 86 -2.38 -100.68 57.69
CA LEU A 86 -2.37 -101.96 56.97
C LEU A 86 -3.03 -103.06 57.79
N GLU A 87 -2.80 -103.11 59.09
CA GLU A 87 -3.44 -104.06 60.00
C GLU A 87 -4.96 -103.83 60.05
N HIS A 88 -5.42 -102.58 60.15
CA HIS A 88 -6.84 -102.21 60.09
C HIS A 88 -7.48 -102.57 58.75
N ILE A 89 -6.78 -102.29 57.65
CA ILE A 89 -7.25 -102.59 56.29
C ILE A 89 -7.37 -104.09 56.07
N LEU A 90 -6.37 -104.85 56.48
CA LEU A 90 -6.38 -106.30 56.33
C LEU A 90 -7.38 -106.96 57.28
N LYS A 91 -7.57 -106.45 58.51
CA LYS A 91 -8.62 -106.91 59.44
C LYS A 91 -10.02 -106.63 58.88
N GLY A 92 -10.26 -105.44 58.34
CA GLY A 92 -11.53 -105.09 57.67
C GLY A 92 -11.82 -105.96 56.46
N SER A 93 -10.80 -106.18 55.61
CA SER A 93 -10.91 -107.04 54.42
C SER A 93 -11.10 -108.51 54.77
N LEU A 94 -10.48 -109.00 55.85
CA LEU A 94 -10.68 -110.36 56.36
C LEU A 94 -12.11 -110.56 56.89
N LEU A 95 -12.67 -109.54 57.54
CA LEU A 95 -14.03 -109.57 58.06
C LEU A 95 -15.04 -109.61 56.90
N GLU A 96 -14.82 -108.78 55.87
CA GLU A 96 -15.61 -108.80 54.63
C GLU A 96 -15.50 -110.14 53.88
N LEU A 97 -14.31 -110.72 53.77
CA LEU A 97 -14.10 -112.04 53.16
C LEU A 97 -14.80 -113.18 53.93
N LYS A 98 -14.96 -113.04 55.25
CA LYS A 98 -15.68 -114.01 56.09
C LYS A 98 -17.21 -113.87 55.98
N GLU A 99 -17.72 -112.66 55.81
CA GLU A 99 -19.17 -112.37 55.84
C GLU A 99 -19.80 -112.37 54.44
N THR A 100 -19.17 -111.72 53.46
CA THR A 100 -19.75 -111.46 52.13
C THR A 100 -18.96 -112.08 50.98
N ARG A 101 -17.80 -112.71 51.25
CA ARG A 101 -16.85 -113.27 50.25
C ARG A 101 -16.35 -112.24 49.22
N THR A 102 -16.37 -110.97 49.59
CA THR A 102 -15.88 -109.84 48.77
C THR A 102 -14.72 -109.13 49.46
N PHE A 103 -13.96 -108.32 48.72
CA PHE A 103 -12.81 -107.56 49.23
C PHE A 103 -12.91 -106.07 48.86
N ASN A 104 -14.13 -105.53 48.79
CA ASN A 104 -14.41 -104.16 48.38
C ASN A 104 -13.73 -103.14 49.31
N PHE A 105 -13.58 -103.44 50.60
CA PHE A 105 -12.90 -102.59 51.57
C PHE A 105 -11.43 -102.34 51.21
N LEU A 106 -10.71 -103.38 50.77
CA LEU A 106 -9.34 -103.23 50.26
C LEU A 106 -9.33 -102.46 48.94
N ASN A 107 -10.25 -102.79 48.04
CA ASN A 107 -10.34 -102.19 46.72
C ASN A 107 -10.63 -100.68 46.80
N ASP A 108 -11.60 -100.27 47.60
CA ASP A 108 -11.95 -98.88 47.83
C ASP A 108 -10.76 -98.10 48.37
N LYS A 109 -10.02 -98.65 49.35
CA LYS A 109 -8.80 -98.00 49.85
C LYS A 109 -7.71 -97.89 48.79
N VAL A 110 -7.51 -98.93 47.98
CA VAL A 110 -6.54 -98.89 46.87
C VAL A 110 -6.96 -97.84 45.82
N ILE A 111 -8.24 -97.79 45.44
CA ILE A 111 -8.77 -96.78 44.52
C ILE A 111 -8.55 -95.37 45.08
N GLN A 112 -8.86 -95.14 46.36
CA GLN A 112 -8.58 -93.87 47.02
C GLN A 112 -7.10 -93.51 46.92
N TYR A 113 -6.17 -94.35 47.40
CA TYR A 113 -4.73 -94.06 47.33
C TYR A 113 -4.22 -93.83 45.90
N THR A 114 -4.71 -94.59 44.91
CA THR A 114 -4.31 -94.40 43.52
C THR A 114 -4.81 -93.07 42.95
N GLN A 115 -6.02 -92.63 43.31
CA GLN A 115 -6.57 -91.34 42.89
C GLN A 115 -5.84 -90.17 43.55
N GLU A 116 -5.55 -90.29 44.84
CA GLU A 116 -4.74 -89.33 45.59
C GLU A 116 -3.34 -89.17 44.97
N HIS A 117 -2.66 -90.27 44.65
CA HIS A 117 -1.36 -90.23 43.99
C HIS A 117 -1.43 -89.70 42.55
N LYS A 118 -2.52 -89.95 41.82
CA LYS A 118 -2.72 -89.38 40.48
C LYS A 118 -2.86 -87.85 40.53
N GLU A 119 -3.60 -87.31 41.50
CA GLU A 119 -3.76 -85.86 41.68
C GLU A 119 -2.45 -85.18 42.13
N GLU A 120 -1.71 -85.79 43.07
CA GLU A 120 -0.39 -85.30 43.48
C GLU A 120 0.60 -85.27 42.30
N ARG A 121 0.59 -86.32 41.47
CA ARG A 121 1.42 -86.37 40.25
C ARG A 121 1.04 -85.27 39.26
N LYS A 122 -0.25 -85.02 39.03
CA LYS A 122 -0.72 -83.94 38.14
C LYS A 122 -0.25 -82.56 38.62
N LEU A 123 -0.34 -82.29 39.91
CA LEU A 123 0.14 -81.02 40.48
C LEU A 123 1.67 -80.90 40.39
N LEU A 124 2.41 -81.97 40.63
CA LEU A 124 3.87 -81.95 40.45
C LEU A 124 4.25 -81.68 38.99
N THR A 125 3.52 -82.23 38.02
CA THR A 125 3.75 -81.93 36.59
C THR A 125 3.40 -80.49 36.25
N GLU A 126 2.26 -79.98 36.70
CA GLU A 126 1.86 -78.57 36.48
C GLU A 126 2.88 -77.61 37.11
N LEU A 127 3.31 -77.87 38.35
CA LEU A 127 4.29 -77.04 39.05
C LEU A 127 5.66 -77.07 38.37
N ALA A 128 6.06 -78.22 37.80
CA ALA A 128 7.27 -78.33 36.99
C ALA A 128 7.15 -77.53 35.68
N GLU A 129 6.00 -77.59 35.01
CA GLU A 129 5.72 -76.80 33.79
C GLU A 129 5.71 -75.29 34.08
N TYR A 130 5.11 -74.86 35.19
CA TYR A 130 5.19 -73.47 35.66
C TYR A 130 6.62 -73.06 35.99
N GLY A 131 7.40 -73.96 36.60
CA GLY A 131 8.82 -73.75 36.89
C GLY A 131 9.67 -73.56 35.63
N LEU A 132 9.31 -74.24 34.54
CA LEU A 132 9.99 -74.13 33.23
C LEU A 132 9.58 -72.88 32.46
N THR A 133 8.30 -72.51 32.49
CA THR A 133 7.75 -71.39 31.69
C THR A 133 7.95 -70.01 32.35
N ALA A 134 7.86 -69.92 33.68
CA ALA A 134 7.99 -68.65 34.39
C ALA A 134 9.34 -67.91 34.17
N PRO A 135 10.50 -68.59 34.12
CA PRO A 135 11.78 -67.95 33.78
C PRO A 135 11.80 -67.38 32.35
N GLY A 136 11.13 -68.04 31.40
CA GLY A 136 10.99 -67.57 30.01
C GLY A 136 10.22 -66.27 29.95
N LEU A 137 9.02 -66.24 30.54
CA LEU A 137 8.17 -65.05 30.62
C LEU A 137 8.86 -63.90 31.36
N LYS A 138 9.60 -64.17 32.45
CA LYS A 138 10.39 -63.15 33.15
C LYS A 138 11.49 -62.57 32.27
N ARG A 139 12.17 -63.40 31.47
CA ARG A 139 13.18 -62.95 30.50
C ARG A 139 12.57 -62.10 29.41
N GLU A 140 11.42 -62.49 28.87
CA GLU A 140 10.68 -61.71 27.86
C GLU A 140 10.20 -60.36 28.41
N LEU A 141 9.69 -60.34 29.65
CA LEU A 141 9.30 -59.10 30.31
C LEU A 141 10.52 -58.17 30.50
N ALA A 142 11.66 -58.72 30.93
CA ALA A 142 12.88 -57.95 31.14
C ALA A 142 13.43 -57.41 29.81
N SER A 143 13.43 -58.21 28.74
CA SER A 143 13.89 -57.77 27.42
C SER A 143 12.95 -56.74 26.79
N SER A 144 11.64 -56.89 26.96
CA SER A 144 10.64 -55.90 26.55
C SER A 144 10.86 -54.57 27.28
N LYS A 145 11.03 -54.59 28.61
CA LYS A 145 11.32 -53.38 29.40
C LYS A 145 12.59 -52.69 28.93
N LEU A 146 13.67 -53.43 28.72
CA LEU A 146 14.94 -52.88 28.23
C LEU A 146 14.77 -52.21 26.86
N ARG A 147 14.11 -52.87 25.91
CA ARG A 147 13.81 -52.30 24.58
C ARG A 147 13.01 -51.02 24.68
N THR A 148 11.94 -51.00 25.48
CA THR A 148 11.13 -49.78 25.66
C THR A 148 11.93 -48.63 26.29
N GLN A 149 12.87 -48.93 27.18
CA GLN A 149 13.74 -47.93 27.79
C GLN A 149 14.78 -47.39 26.80
N GLU A 150 15.36 -48.26 25.96
CA GLU A 150 16.24 -47.86 24.86
C GLU A 150 15.51 -46.98 23.85
N GLU A 151 14.31 -47.38 23.41
CA GLU A 151 13.46 -46.58 22.51
C GLU A 151 13.11 -45.23 23.13
N LEU A 152 12.75 -45.20 24.42
CA LEU A 152 12.47 -43.95 25.13
C LEU A 152 13.70 -43.04 25.14
N SER A 153 14.90 -43.58 25.43
CA SER A 153 16.13 -42.79 25.44
C SER A 153 16.51 -42.26 24.06
N GLN A 154 16.34 -43.07 23.00
CA GLN A 154 16.53 -42.63 21.62
C GLN A 154 15.53 -41.54 21.22
N ASN A 155 14.27 -41.68 21.63
CA ASN A 155 13.24 -40.68 21.36
C ASN A 155 13.51 -39.38 22.10
N LEU A 156 13.99 -39.43 23.35
CA LEU A 156 14.42 -38.24 24.10
C LEU A 156 15.61 -37.54 23.43
N GLN A 157 16.60 -38.29 22.92
CA GLN A 157 17.72 -37.72 22.17
C GLN A 157 17.25 -37.07 20.86
N LYS A 158 16.37 -37.73 20.11
CA LYS A 158 15.77 -37.15 18.89
C LYS A 158 14.98 -35.88 19.22
N LEU A 159 14.21 -35.88 20.31
CA LEU A 159 13.45 -34.72 20.76
C LEU A 159 14.37 -33.54 21.09
N ALA A 160 15.47 -33.76 21.82
CA ALA A 160 16.45 -32.73 22.14
C ALA A 160 17.07 -32.12 20.87
N VAL A 161 17.51 -32.96 19.92
CA VAL A 161 18.08 -32.49 18.65
C VAL A 161 17.05 -31.70 17.83
N LEU A 162 15.78 -32.13 17.81
CA LEU A 162 14.72 -31.41 17.13
C LEU A 162 14.41 -30.07 17.80
N GLN A 163 14.40 -30.02 19.14
CA GLN A 163 14.24 -28.78 19.90
C GLN A 163 15.37 -27.78 19.60
N ASP A 164 16.62 -28.24 19.57
CA ASP A 164 17.77 -27.39 19.23
C ASP A 164 17.68 -26.86 17.80
N LYS A 165 17.27 -27.71 16.84
CA LYS A 165 17.04 -27.28 15.44
C LYS A 165 15.95 -26.21 15.35
N VAL A 166 14.84 -26.39 16.05
CA VAL A 166 13.75 -25.40 16.08
C VAL A 166 14.22 -24.09 16.72
N ALA A 167 14.95 -24.17 17.84
CA ALA A 167 15.49 -22.98 18.51
C ALA A 167 16.48 -22.24 17.60
N LYS A 168 17.35 -22.97 16.89
CA LYS A 168 18.29 -22.40 15.92
C LYS A 168 17.57 -21.68 14.79
N VAL A 169 16.63 -22.35 14.12
CA VAL A 169 15.85 -21.74 13.02
C VAL A 169 15.08 -20.51 13.52
N LYS A 170 14.51 -20.56 14.73
CA LYS A 170 13.81 -19.41 15.34
C LYS A 170 14.76 -18.23 15.60
N ASN A 171 15.98 -18.49 16.04
CA ASN A 171 16.96 -17.43 16.26
C ASN A 171 17.50 -16.88 14.93
N ASP A 172 17.82 -17.76 13.98
CA ASP A 172 18.30 -17.37 12.65
C ASP A 172 17.24 -16.51 11.93
N THR A 173 15.98 -16.93 11.95
CA THR A 173 14.87 -16.15 11.36
C THR A 173 14.67 -14.81 12.05
N LYS A 174 14.78 -14.73 13.39
CA LYS A 174 14.72 -13.44 14.10
C LYS A 174 15.86 -12.50 13.69
N VAL A 175 17.08 -13.01 13.58
CA VAL A 175 18.24 -12.21 13.16
C VAL A 175 18.06 -11.74 11.72
N GLN A 176 17.60 -12.62 10.82
CA GLN A 176 17.29 -12.26 9.43
C GLN A 176 16.20 -11.20 9.34
N LEU A 177 15.12 -11.32 10.11
CA LEU A 177 14.05 -10.32 10.13
C LEU A 177 14.54 -8.97 10.66
N ALA A 178 15.33 -8.94 11.72
CA ALA A 178 15.92 -7.71 12.24
C ALA A 178 16.87 -7.07 11.22
N PHE A 179 17.68 -7.87 10.53
CA PHE A 179 18.55 -7.39 9.46
C PHE A 179 17.74 -6.81 8.30
N LEU A 180 16.70 -7.51 7.84
CA LEU A 180 15.84 -7.03 6.76
C LEU A 180 15.12 -5.74 7.14
N ALA A 181 14.59 -5.64 8.36
CA ALA A 181 13.94 -4.43 8.85
C ALA A 181 14.92 -3.23 8.85
N ASN A 182 16.10 -3.41 9.43
CA ASN A 182 17.13 -2.36 9.45
C ASN A 182 17.62 -1.99 8.04
N TRP A 183 17.69 -2.97 7.13
CA TRP A 183 18.09 -2.73 5.75
C TRP A 183 17.02 -1.95 4.97
N GLU A 184 15.75 -2.30 5.12
CA GLU A 184 14.63 -1.56 4.51
C GLU A 184 14.53 -0.13 5.08
N GLU A 185 14.72 0.04 6.40
CA GLU A 185 14.74 1.36 7.04
C GLU A 185 15.89 2.22 6.48
N ALA A 186 17.12 1.70 6.46
CA ALA A 186 18.26 2.43 5.92
C ALA A 186 18.10 2.75 4.42
N ARG A 187 17.48 1.85 3.65
CA ARG A 187 17.15 2.07 2.24
C ARG A 187 16.11 3.17 2.08
N SER A 188 15.05 3.13 2.88
CA SER A 188 14.01 4.16 2.90
C SER A 188 14.60 5.53 3.24
N ASP A 189 15.44 5.61 4.26
CA ASP A 189 16.13 6.83 4.66
C ASP A 189 17.05 7.36 3.55
N GLN A 190 17.80 6.47 2.89
CA GLN A 190 18.66 6.86 1.77
C GLN A 190 17.85 7.45 0.61
N VAL A 191 16.73 6.82 0.26
CA VAL A 191 15.84 7.32 -0.80
C VAL A 191 15.22 8.66 -0.40
N CYS A 192 14.72 8.76 0.84
CA CYS A 192 14.16 10.00 1.38
C CYS A 192 15.18 11.15 1.33
N LEU A 193 16.42 10.91 1.77
CA LEU A 193 17.48 11.90 1.71
C LEU A 193 17.88 12.28 0.28
N ALA A 194 17.85 11.33 -0.66
CA ALA A 194 18.12 11.61 -2.06
C ALA A 194 17.02 12.51 -2.65
N LEU A 195 15.75 12.17 -2.42
CA LEU A 195 14.60 12.96 -2.87
C LEU A 195 14.62 14.36 -2.26
N GLN A 196 14.85 14.50 -0.95
CA GLN A 196 14.95 15.80 -0.29
C GLN A 196 16.08 16.68 -0.84
N ARG A 197 17.18 16.08 -1.31
CA ARG A 197 18.26 16.85 -1.96
C ARG A 197 17.84 17.33 -3.34
N GLU A 198 17.20 16.46 -4.13
CA GLU A 198 16.68 16.84 -5.45
C GLU A 198 15.59 17.91 -5.32
N GLU A 199 14.67 17.77 -4.37
CA GLU A 199 13.65 18.78 -4.06
C GLU A 199 14.27 20.13 -3.72
N LYS A 200 15.29 20.18 -2.84
CA LYS A 200 15.98 21.43 -2.52
C LYS A 200 16.66 22.08 -3.71
N ILE A 201 17.29 21.28 -4.58
CA ILE A 201 17.92 21.81 -5.80
C ILE A 201 16.85 22.41 -6.72
N LEU A 202 15.69 21.76 -6.85
CA LEU A 202 14.57 22.27 -7.65
C LEU A 202 13.95 23.53 -7.02
N GLU A 203 13.82 23.59 -5.69
CA GLU A 203 13.37 24.77 -4.97
C GLU A 203 14.32 25.96 -5.20
N GLU A 204 15.64 25.74 -5.06
CA GLU A 204 16.66 26.77 -5.33
C GLU A 204 16.58 27.27 -6.80
N GLN A 205 16.39 26.36 -7.76
CA GLN A 205 16.22 26.72 -9.17
C GLN A 205 14.92 27.53 -9.40
N LEU A 206 13.84 27.14 -8.73
CA LEU A 206 12.55 27.82 -8.84
C LEU A 206 12.62 29.23 -8.24
N ASP A 207 13.33 29.40 -7.13
CA ASP A 207 13.57 30.71 -6.52
C ASP A 207 14.38 31.62 -7.45
N ILE A 208 15.46 31.11 -8.06
CA ILE A 208 16.25 31.87 -9.04
C ILE A 208 15.36 32.32 -10.22
N VAL A 209 14.59 31.42 -10.81
CA VAL A 209 13.71 31.73 -11.95
C VAL A 209 12.62 32.74 -11.54
N ASN A 210 12.08 32.65 -10.33
CA ASN A 210 11.12 33.61 -9.81
C ASN A 210 11.72 35.01 -9.63
N GLU A 211 12.95 35.09 -9.10
CA GLU A 211 13.67 36.36 -8.97
C GLU A 211 13.97 36.97 -10.35
N GLU A 212 14.43 36.17 -11.31
CA GLU A 212 14.66 36.60 -12.70
C GLU A 212 13.37 37.11 -13.33
N THR A 213 12.28 36.36 -13.22
CA THR A 213 10.96 36.74 -13.77
C THR A 213 10.44 38.04 -13.13
N SER A 214 10.60 38.20 -11.82
CA SER A 214 10.21 39.42 -11.09
C SER A 214 11.02 40.63 -11.55
N ASN A 215 12.33 40.45 -11.74
CA ASN A 215 13.22 41.49 -12.26
C ASN A 215 12.87 41.87 -13.71
N GLU A 216 12.62 40.88 -14.58
CA GLU A 216 12.19 41.11 -15.95
C GLU A 216 10.86 41.86 -16.01
N LEU A 217 9.88 41.47 -15.18
CA LEU A 217 8.60 42.15 -15.09
C LEU A 217 8.79 43.62 -14.66
N ARG A 218 9.64 43.87 -13.65
CA ARG A 218 9.95 45.24 -13.22
C ARG A 218 10.57 46.06 -14.35
N VAL A 219 11.62 45.54 -15.00
CA VAL A 219 12.29 46.23 -16.12
C VAL A 219 11.31 46.48 -17.27
N HIS A 220 10.45 45.49 -17.58
CA HIS A 220 9.43 45.63 -18.60
C HIS A 220 8.45 46.77 -18.28
N THR A 221 7.96 46.86 -17.04
CA THR A 221 7.06 47.95 -16.62
C THR A 221 7.74 49.31 -16.69
N GLU A 222 9.00 49.42 -16.26
CA GLU A 222 9.77 50.67 -16.35
C GLU A 222 10.00 51.09 -17.81
N LEU A 223 10.34 50.13 -18.68
CA LEU A 223 10.51 50.36 -20.10
C LEU A 223 9.21 50.82 -20.75
N GLN A 224 8.09 50.17 -20.41
CA GLN A 224 6.77 50.57 -20.90
C GLN A 224 6.44 52.01 -20.50
N ILE A 225 6.62 52.36 -19.22
CA ILE A 225 6.40 53.73 -18.73
C ILE A 225 7.32 54.73 -19.45
N ALA A 226 8.58 54.38 -19.70
CA ALA A 226 9.53 55.24 -20.41
C ALA A 226 9.11 55.46 -21.87
N LEU A 227 8.66 54.40 -22.55
CA LEU A 227 8.15 54.46 -23.93
C LEU A 227 6.87 55.30 -24.01
N GLU A 228 5.93 55.08 -23.10
CA GLU A 228 4.69 55.89 -23.01
C GLU A 228 5.01 57.37 -22.80
N LYS A 229 5.95 57.71 -21.91
CA LYS A 229 6.43 59.09 -21.74
C LYS A 229 7.05 59.66 -23.02
N ALA A 230 7.82 58.86 -23.75
CA ALA A 230 8.43 59.29 -25.01
C ALA A 230 7.38 59.53 -26.11
N ILE A 231 6.39 58.62 -26.23
CA ILE A 231 5.25 58.77 -27.14
C ILE A 231 4.49 60.05 -26.82
N ASN A 232 4.07 60.23 -25.56
CA ASN A 232 3.35 61.43 -25.12
C ASN A 232 4.14 62.71 -25.40
N LYS A 233 5.47 62.70 -25.21
CA LYS A 233 6.32 63.85 -25.55
C LYS A 233 6.29 64.17 -27.04
N ILE A 234 6.40 63.15 -27.90
CA ILE A 234 6.35 63.33 -29.36
C ILE A 234 4.96 63.80 -29.80
N GLU A 235 3.90 63.26 -29.23
CA GLU A 235 2.52 63.67 -29.51
C GLU A 235 2.26 65.12 -29.11
N ASN A 236 2.74 65.55 -27.94
CA ASN A 236 2.68 66.95 -27.51
C ASN A 236 3.47 67.86 -28.45
N MET A 237 4.69 67.48 -28.83
CA MET A 237 5.48 68.25 -29.80
C MET A 237 4.78 68.35 -31.15
N LYS A 238 4.13 67.27 -31.61
CA LYS A 238 3.33 67.27 -32.83
C LYS A 238 2.17 68.25 -32.71
N ALA A 239 1.40 68.18 -31.63
CA ALA A 239 0.28 69.10 -31.38
C ALA A 239 0.73 70.57 -31.35
N ASP A 240 1.86 70.87 -30.73
CA ASP A 240 2.45 72.21 -30.72
C ASP A 240 2.82 72.69 -32.13
N TRP A 241 3.41 71.82 -32.96
CA TRP A 241 3.75 72.14 -34.34
C TRP A 241 2.51 72.30 -35.22
N ASP A 242 1.51 71.44 -35.06
CA ASP A 242 0.23 71.54 -35.77
C ASP A 242 -0.47 72.87 -35.43
N ALA A 243 -0.47 73.28 -34.15
CA ALA A 243 -1.02 74.56 -33.71
C ALA A 243 -0.26 75.76 -34.29
N LYS A 244 1.08 75.72 -34.30
CA LYS A 244 1.91 76.76 -34.94
C LYS A 244 1.65 76.86 -36.43
N TYR A 245 1.61 75.72 -37.12
CA TYR A 245 1.38 75.67 -38.56
C TYR A 245 -0.01 76.20 -38.90
N LEU A 246 -1.05 75.83 -38.14
CA LEU A 246 -2.39 76.35 -38.32
C LEU A 246 -2.43 77.88 -38.19
N LYS A 247 -1.79 78.41 -37.14
CA LYS A 247 -1.68 79.86 -36.94
C LYS A 247 -0.93 80.56 -38.07
N ASP A 248 0.19 80.01 -38.51
CA ASP A 248 0.95 80.57 -39.63
C ASP A 248 0.13 80.56 -40.93
N VAL A 249 -0.65 79.50 -41.18
CA VAL A 249 -1.57 79.40 -42.31
C VAL A 249 -2.68 80.46 -42.20
N GLU A 250 -3.27 80.65 -41.02
CA GLU A 250 -4.26 81.70 -40.77
C GLU A 250 -3.69 83.10 -41.02
N ASP A 251 -2.52 83.40 -40.45
CA ASP A 251 -1.81 84.68 -40.62
C ASP A 251 -1.47 84.93 -42.11
N LYS A 252 -1.01 83.90 -42.83
CA LYS A 252 -0.72 84.00 -44.27
C LYS A 252 -1.97 84.17 -45.11
N ASN A 253 -3.07 83.49 -44.77
CA ASN A 253 -4.35 83.68 -45.44
C ASN A 253 -4.91 85.08 -45.21
N GLU A 254 -4.74 85.63 -44.00
CA GLU A 254 -5.16 86.99 -43.70
C GLU A 254 -4.32 88.03 -44.44
N GLN A 255 -2.99 87.86 -44.47
CA GLN A 255 -2.08 88.67 -45.30
C GLN A 255 -2.50 88.62 -46.78
N LEU A 256 -2.75 87.43 -47.31
CA LEU A 256 -3.20 87.25 -48.69
C LEU A 256 -4.55 87.94 -48.94
N ARG A 257 -5.49 87.88 -48.00
CA ARG A 257 -6.79 88.56 -48.09
C ARG A 257 -6.61 90.08 -48.14
N ARG A 258 -5.80 90.64 -47.24
CA ARG A 258 -5.49 92.08 -47.21
C ARG A 258 -4.84 92.53 -48.51
N GLU A 259 -3.88 91.78 -49.04
CA GLU A 259 -3.24 92.12 -50.32
C GLU A 259 -4.19 91.99 -51.52
N LYS A 260 -5.11 91.01 -51.51
CA LYS A 260 -6.18 90.93 -52.52
C LYS A 260 -7.13 92.11 -52.45
N GLU A 261 -7.54 92.54 -51.25
CA GLU A 261 -8.38 93.71 -51.03
C GLU A 261 -7.70 94.99 -51.51
N LYS A 262 -6.43 95.21 -51.12
CA LYS A 262 -5.61 96.35 -51.63
C LYS A 262 -5.49 96.33 -53.15
N ARG A 263 -5.22 95.16 -53.75
CA ARG A 263 -5.14 95.01 -55.20
C ARG A 263 -6.46 95.41 -55.87
N GLU A 264 -7.59 95.00 -55.30
CA GLU A 264 -8.92 95.34 -55.83
C GLU A 264 -9.23 96.85 -55.68
N GLN A 265 -8.89 97.44 -54.53
CA GLN A 265 -8.99 98.89 -54.31
C GLN A 265 -8.15 99.67 -55.33
N ASN A 266 -6.86 99.35 -55.47
CA ASN A 266 -5.97 99.99 -56.45
C ASN A 266 -6.50 99.83 -57.89
N LEU A 267 -7.08 98.68 -58.23
CA LEU A 267 -7.67 98.43 -59.54
C LEU A 267 -8.93 99.30 -59.76
N SER A 268 -9.76 99.47 -58.72
CA SER A 268 -10.92 100.36 -58.77
C SER A 268 -10.53 101.83 -58.91
N GLU A 269 -9.50 102.28 -58.18
CA GLU A 269 -8.95 103.63 -58.28
C GLU A 269 -8.35 103.88 -59.66
N LEU A 270 -7.60 102.91 -60.22
CA LEU A 270 -7.04 103.01 -61.56
C LEU A 270 -8.14 103.11 -62.63
N LYS A 271 -9.22 102.33 -62.51
CA LYS A 271 -10.39 102.42 -63.40
C LYS A 271 -11.03 103.80 -63.31
N HIS A 272 -11.29 104.29 -62.10
CA HIS A 272 -11.87 105.61 -61.90
C HIS A 272 -10.98 106.72 -62.48
N LEU A 273 -9.66 106.66 -62.23
CA LEU A 273 -8.72 107.64 -62.77
C LEU A 273 -8.63 107.57 -64.30
N ALA A 274 -8.73 106.37 -64.89
CA ALA A 274 -8.81 106.20 -66.34
C ALA A 274 -10.08 106.82 -66.93
N GLU A 275 -11.23 106.65 -66.28
CA GLU A 275 -12.50 107.30 -66.66
C GLU A 275 -12.39 108.82 -66.61
N VAL A 276 -11.90 109.37 -65.49
CA VAL A 276 -11.67 110.82 -65.31
C VAL A 276 -10.69 111.36 -66.36
N TYR A 277 -9.62 110.62 -66.66
CA TYR A 277 -8.67 111.00 -67.70
C TYR A 277 -9.32 111.06 -69.09
N VAL A 278 -10.18 110.09 -69.42
CA VAL A 278 -10.94 110.08 -70.69
C VAL A 278 -11.88 111.28 -70.78
N GLU A 279 -12.61 111.61 -69.71
CA GLU A 279 -13.48 112.78 -69.66
C GLU A 279 -12.69 114.08 -69.79
N HIS A 280 -11.64 114.30 -68.99
CA HIS A 280 -10.78 115.48 -69.12
C HIS A 280 -10.15 115.60 -70.51
N LYS A 281 -9.74 114.49 -71.14
CA LYS A 281 -9.22 114.50 -72.51
C LYS A 281 -10.30 114.87 -73.53
N LYS A 282 -11.56 114.51 -73.29
CA LYS A 282 -12.71 114.93 -74.10
C LYS A 282 -12.96 116.44 -73.92
N GLU A 283 -13.05 116.92 -72.68
CA GLU A 283 -13.19 118.35 -72.36
C GLU A 283 -12.07 119.19 -72.97
N LEU A 284 -10.82 118.72 -72.90
CA LEU A 284 -9.67 119.43 -73.48
C LEU A 284 -9.77 119.50 -75.01
N ARG A 285 -10.23 118.42 -75.67
CA ARG A 285 -10.49 118.43 -77.12
C ARG A 285 -11.61 119.40 -77.48
N GLU A 286 -12.72 119.39 -76.73
CA GLU A 286 -13.84 120.31 -76.91
C GLU A 286 -13.40 121.77 -76.71
N TRP A 287 -12.57 122.05 -75.70
CA TRP A 287 -11.99 123.36 -75.45
C TRP A 287 -11.03 123.82 -76.56
N GLN A 288 -10.15 122.92 -77.03
CA GLN A 288 -9.26 123.19 -78.17
C GLN A 288 -10.06 123.52 -79.42
N GLN A 289 -11.12 122.75 -79.69
CA GLN A 289 -12.02 123.00 -80.82
C GLN A 289 -12.75 124.34 -80.67
N PHE A 290 -13.30 124.65 -79.50
CA PHE A 290 -13.92 125.95 -79.22
C PHE A 290 -12.95 127.12 -79.41
N CYS A 291 -11.71 127.00 -78.91
CA CYS A 291 -10.67 128.02 -79.10
C CYS A 291 -10.32 128.21 -80.58
N HIS A 292 -10.20 127.12 -81.33
CA HIS A 292 -9.94 127.15 -82.76
C HIS A 292 -11.09 127.80 -83.54
N GLU A 293 -12.33 127.38 -83.30
CA GLU A 293 -13.53 127.97 -83.92
C GLU A 293 -13.63 129.48 -83.62
N ARG A 294 -13.35 129.87 -82.37
CA ARG A 294 -13.30 131.28 -81.96
C ARG A 294 -12.18 132.05 -82.66
N GLN A 295 -10.99 131.48 -82.82
CA GLN A 295 -9.89 132.10 -83.58
C GLN A 295 -10.28 132.29 -85.05
N VAL A 296 -10.80 131.26 -85.70
CA VAL A 296 -11.27 131.31 -87.10
C VAL A 296 -12.37 132.37 -87.26
N ALA A 297 -13.33 132.44 -86.33
CA ALA A 297 -14.37 133.48 -86.36
C ALA A 297 -13.79 134.89 -86.22
N LEU A 298 -12.79 135.07 -85.35
CA LEU A 298 -12.13 136.36 -85.13
C LEU A 298 -11.26 136.76 -86.33
N GLU A 299 -10.62 135.81 -87.00
CA GLU A 299 -9.90 136.02 -88.26
C GLU A 299 -10.83 136.38 -89.41
N LYS A 300 -11.97 135.68 -89.56
CA LYS A 300 -13.02 136.04 -90.51
C LYS A 300 -13.53 137.46 -90.28
N LEU A 301 -13.85 137.81 -89.03
CA LEU A 301 -14.28 139.17 -88.67
C LEU A 301 -13.20 140.22 -88.97
N ARG A 302 -11.92 139.91 -88.72
CA ARG A 302 -10.80 140.80 -89.09
C ARG A 302 -10.68 140.97 -90.59
N TYR A 303 -10.82 139.89 -91.36
CA TYR A 303 -10.80 139.92 -92.82
C TYR A 303 -11.98 140.72 -93.39
N GLU A 304 -13.20 140.47 -92.90
CA GLU A 304 -14.40 141.23 -93.25
C GLU A 304 -14.24 142.72 -92.94
N ASN A 305 -13.72 143.07 -91.76
CA ASN A 305 -13.42 144.46 -91.41
C ASN A 305 -12.34 145.07 -92.31
N ALA A 306 -11.29 144.33 -92.67
CA ALA A 306 -10.25 144.80 -93.57
C ALA A 306 -10.81 145.04 -94.98
N MET A 307 -11.62 144.12 -95.51
CA MET A 307 -12.31 144.27 -96.80
C MET A 307 -13.30 145.44 -96.76
N ALA A 308 -14.10 145.56 -95.69
CA ALA A 308 -14.97 146.71 -95.48
C ALA A 308 -14.18 148.02 -95.46
N THR A 309 -12.99 148.04 -94.85
CA THR A 309 -12.10 149.21 -94.84
C THR A 309 -11.58 149.54 -96.24
N ILE A 310 -11.20 148.54 -97.04
CA ILE A 310 -10.78 148.73 -98.44
C ILE A 310 -11.94 149.26 -99.28
N VAL A 311 -13.13 148.68 -99.17
CA VAL A 311 -14.34 149.15 -99.86
C VAL A 311 -14.68 150.58 -99.43
N GLN A 312 -14.63 150.89 -98.13
CA GLN A 312 -14.83 152.24 -97.62
C GLN A 312 -13.77 153.22 -98.14
N ALA A 313 -12.50 152.81 -98.23
CA ALA A 313 -11.41 153.65 -98.76
C ALA A 313 -11.55 153.86 -100.27
N TRP A 314 -11.93 152.83 -101.04
CA TRP A 314 -12.25 152.93 -102.46
C TRP A 314 -13.44 153.86 -102.69
N TRP A 315 -14.51 153.72 -101.89
CA TRP A 315 -15.68 154.59 -101.98
C TRP A 315 -15.35 156.04 -101.60
N ARG A 316 -14.62 156.28 -100.51
CA ARG A 316 -14.11 157.61 -100.12
C ARG A 316 -13.22 158.21 -101.21
N GLY A 317 -12.32 157.43 -101.80
CA GLY A 317 -11.47 157.88 -102.92
C GLY A 317 -12.26 158.16 -104.20
N THR A 318 -13.33 157.41 -104.45
CA THR A 318 -14.24 157.62 -105.59
C THR A 318 -15.09 158.87 -105.39
N MET A 319 -15.60 159.14 -104.18
CA MET A 319 -16.26 160.40 -103.83
C MET A 319 -15.34 161.60 -104.09
N VAL A 320 -14.07 161.52 -103.67
CA VAL A 320 -13.08 162.59 -103.92
C VAL A 320 -12.85 162.80 -105.43
N ARG A 321 -12.62 161.73 -106.20
CA ARG A 321 -12.29 161.83 -107.63
C ARG A 321 -13.46 162.21 -108.53
N ARG A 322 -14.70 161.87 -108.17
CA ARG A 322 -15.91 162.25 -108.92
C ARG A 322 -16.49 163.60 -108.47
N GLY A 323 -15.82 164.33 -107.57
CA GLY A 323 -16.26 165.67 -107.14
C GLY A 323 -17.57 165.69 -106.35
N LEU A 324 -18.01 164.55 -105.84
CA LEU A 324 -19.25 164.39 -105.08
C LEU A 324 -18.94 164.54 -103.59
N GLY A 325 -18.86 165.78 -103.09
CA GLY A 325 -18.77 166.06 -101.65
C GLY A 325 -18.16 167.41 -101.27
N ALA A 326 -18.68 168.03 -100.22
CA ALA A 326 -18.23 169.32 -99.69
C ALA A 326 -16.95 169.19 -98.84
N PHE A 327 -15.78 169.45 -99.42
CA PHE A 327 -14.49 169.43 -98.70
C PHE A 327 -14.18 170.79 -98.05
N LYS A 328 -14.33 170.89 -96.73
CA LYS A 328 -13.94 172.07 -95.91
C LYS A 328 -12.53 171.91 -95.33
N LYS A 329 -11.68 172.94 -95.49
CA LYS A 329 -10.38 173.12 -94.80
C LYS A 329 -10.55 173.64 -93.36
N LYS A 330 -9.83 173.06 -92.38
CA LYS A 330 -9.53 173.62 -91.03
C LYS A 330 -8.13 173.13 -90.60
N LYS A 331 -7.11 174.00 -90.44
CA LYS A 331 -6.63 174.76 -89.24
C LYS A 331 -6.20 173.89 -88.04
N SER A 332 -4.90 173.96 -87.69
CA SER A 332 -4.24 173.54 -86.43
C SER A 332 -4.43 174.59 -85.32
N PRO A 333 -4.44 174.27 -83.99
CA PRO A 333 -3.24 174.08 -83.12
C PRO A 333 -3.49 173.17 -81.86
N PRO A 334 -2.71 173.15 -80.72
CA PRO A 334 -1.30 173.46 -80.41
C PRO A 334 -0.51 172.32 -79.67
N LYS A 335 0.79 172.56 -79.41
CA LYS A 335 1.80 171.75 -78.69
C LYS A 335 1.65 171.74 -77.15
N GLY A 336 2.02 170.64 -76.48
CA GLY A 336 2.66 170.67 -75.14
C GLY A 336 2.36 169.54 -74.13
N ALA A 337 3.40 168.76 -73.76
CA ALA A 337 3.63 167.89 -72.57
C ALA A 337 2.66 166.71 -72.26
N LYS A 338 3.00 165.44 -72.58
CA LYS A 338 3.87 164.45 -71.85
C LYS A 338 3.50 164.29 -70.36
N LYS A 339 3.36 163.10 -69.79
CA LYS A 339 3.41 161.68 -70.24
C LYS A 339 2.84 160.86 -69.06
N LYS A 340 2.05 159.83 -69.37
CA LYS A 340 1.94 158.61 -68.56
C LYS A 340 2.90 157.59 -69.15
#